data_AF-A0A7C1AYY7-F1
#
_entry.id   AF-A0A7C1AYY7-F1
#
_cell.length_a   1.000
_cell.length_b   1.000
_cell.length_c   1.000
_cell.angle_alpha   90.00
_cell.angle_beta   90.00
_cell.angle_gamma   90.00
#
_symmetry.space_group_name_H-M   'P 1'
#
loop_
_entity.id
_entity.type
_entity.pdbx_description
1 polymer ?
#
loop_
_entity_poly.entity_id
_entity_poly.type
_entity_poly.pdbx_seq_one_letter_code
_entity_poly.pdbx_strand_id
1 'polypeptide(L)'
;MIRARISIVSTALFLAVTGVMLISATCFSQNLPTNWEVKYVNLKDDLRALAIDPLDPQVIYLGSDLAVISSSDGGETWTSGQSFRNNKVPISAADSPEAQEILLLIEETGGSAGPAKKSSGGTGGESIEVQLQKEAVAEDVSDAKSDLEEKQTAVEVAGEEEKDQEAQLKEAEAAVTTAEKSLKDAESALALWTPDTLTAGDVDGLTYDSDSHMANADYAKLESWLSERGLSVPSDPHERQDILTAYLNDHQTEGTAFNDAVAAAQDELDEAKQLEKDLETTASAAKTAAKEAESDQDSAKKELVNSEDKQEEILAGAAVEMGAGTTAGETTTAPDLPDAKGVTYIEVDPSNSDRIFLASLDGIYKSEDKGATWNKIYSGINSSQSAGLCLAIDPSNPDTVFAGTLSGIAHSADGGNTWDRPGGRVNDKVITRIAIHPFDSQIVLAGAAGKGIFKSSDGGTTWTLCFSKSSQDANVVLAINFAPSQPQIIYAGTKSGVYKSMDGGESWESGGGMGLGATAEVHDLVVSPTDPDVIYLAT
;
A
#
# COMPACT_ATOMS: atom_id res chain seq x y z
N MET A 1 -15.02 32.92 9.46
CA MET A 1 -14.45 33.76 10.53
C MET A 1 -14.30 32.90 11.78
N ILE A 2 -13.16 32.22 11.93
CA ILE A 2 -12.60 31.74 13.20
C ILE A 2 -11.07 31.95 13.07
N ARG A 3 -10.49 32.67 14.02
CA ARG A 3 -9.05 32.96 14.13
C ARG A 3 -8.40 31.89 15.01
N ALA A 4 -7.18 31.48 14.69
CA ALA A 4 -6.26 30.94 15.70
C ALA A 4 -4.89 31.61 15.53
N ARG A 5 -4.40 32.19 16.64
CA ARG A 5 -3.06 32.74 16.82
C ARG A 5 -2.13 31.58 17.22
N ILE A 6 -0.95 31.49 16.63
CA ILE A 6 0.12 30.62 17.12
C ILE A 6 0.96 31.43 18.12
N SER A 7 1.03 30.96 19.37
CA SER A 7 1.98 31.40 20.38
C SER A 7 2.65 30.16 20.94
N ILE A 8 3.97 30.16 20.96
CA ILE A 8 4.81 29.03 21.35
C ILE A 8 4.66 28.78 22.86
N VAL A 9 3.95 27.72 23.25
CA VAL A 9 4.18 26.97 24.50
C VAL A 9 3.76 25.51 24.27
N SER A 10 4.70 24.59 24.51
CA SER A 10 4.59 23.17 24.90
C SER A 10 3.29 22.37 24.62
N THR A 11 3.51 21.09 24.25
CA THR A 11 2.59 19.94 24.18
C THR A 11 1.57 19.92 23.03
N ALA A 12 1.80 18.94 22.11
CA ALA A 12 0.89 18.19 21.24
C ALA A 12 -0.40 18.87 20.73
N LEU A 13 -0.62 18.87 19.41
CA LEU A 13 -1.73 18.19 18.71
C LEU A 13 -1.92 18.70 17.25
N PHE A 14 -2.07 17.73 16.33
CA PHE A 14 -2.70 17.67 15.00
C PHE A 14 -2.94 18.91 14.12
N LEU A 15 -2.60 18.74 12.84
CA LEU A 15 -3.41 19.22 11.71
C LEU A 15 -3.24 18.30 10.50
N ALA A 16 -4.36 17.72 10.06
CA ALA A 16 -4.52 17.03 8.79
C ALA A 16 -4.82 18.08 7.71
N VAL A 17 -4.02 18.10 6.65
CA VAL A 17 -4.34 18.72 5.36
C VAL A 17 -3.94 17.68 4.32
N THR A 18 -4.93 17.19 3.60
CA THR A 18 -4.80 16.29 2.44
C THR A 18 -4.00 17.00 1.36
N GLY A 19 -2.82 16.48 1.05
CA GLY A 19 -1.89 17.04 0.06
C GLY A 19 -0.46 16.71 0.46
N VAL A 20 0.07 15.60 -0.06
CA VAL A 20 1.43 15.13 0.19
C VAL A 20 2.44 16.13 -0.37
N MET A 21 3.12 16.89 0.49
CA MET A 21 4.24 17.75 0.10
C MET A 21 5.53 16.94 0.09
N LEU A 22 6.22 16.93 -1.06
CA LEU A 22 7.62 16.49 -1.19
C LEU A 22 8.53 17.70 -0.99
N ILE A 23 9.37 17.66 0.04
CA ILE A 23 10.37 18.66 0.37
C ILE A 23 11.71 18.20 -0.22
N SER A 24 12.25 18.98 -1.16
CA SER A 24 13.64 18.79 -1.63
C SER A 24 14.63 19.09 -0.51
N ALA A 25 15.55 18.16 -0.28
CA ALA A 25 16.52 18.17 0.82
C ALA A 25 17.83 18.85 0.41
N THR A 26 17.81 20.13 0.06
CA THR A 26 19.05 20.89 -0.18
C THR A 26 18.89 22.38 0.12
N CYS A 27 18.63 22.73 1.39
CA CYS A 27 18.90 24.07 1.90
C CYS A 27 19.00 23.98 3.43
N PHE A 28 19.97 24.63 4.08
CA PHE A 28 19.69 25.57 5.17
C PHE A 28 20.98 26.27 5.62
N SER A 29 21.04 27.57 5.29
CA SER A 29 21.88 28.53 5.98
C SER A 29 21.22 28.95 7.31
N GLN A 30 22.01 29.46 8.25
CA GLN A 30 21.67 29.70 9.67
C GLN A 30 20.61 30.78 9.95
N ASN A 31 19.71 31.13 9.02
CA ASN A 31 18.70 32.18 9.19
C ASN A 31 17.33 31.79 8.61
N LEU A 32 16.78 30.64 9.02
CA LEU A 32 15.35 30.41 8.83
C LEU A 32 14.57 31.43 9.69
N PRO A 33 13.65 32.23 9.11
CA PRO A 33 12.80 33.12 9.90
C PRO A 33 12.01 32.30 10.92
N THR A 34 12.08 32.65 12.21
CA THR A 34 11.48 31.88 13.31
C THR A 34 9.95 31.95 13.37
N ASN A 35 9.30 32.60 12.39
CA ASN A 35 7.85 32.77 12.31
C ASN A 35 7.41 32.44 10.87
N TRP A 36 7.05 31.19 10.61
CA TRP A 36 6.37 30.82 9.38
C TRP A 36 4.87 31.08 9.57
N GLU A 37 4.28 31.88 8.68
CA GLU A 37 2.83 32.06 8.59
C GLU A 37 2.36 31.31 7.34
N VAL A 38 1.48 30.32 7.50
CA VAL A 38 0.86 29.63 6.37
C VAL A 38 -0.10 30.61 5.70
N LYS A 39 0.34 31.22 4.60
CA LYS A 39 -0.49 32.09 3.77
C LYS A 39 -1.16 31.25 2.69
N TYR A 40 -2.49 31.33 2.63
CA TYR A 40 -3.30 30.53 1.71
C TYR A 40 -2.98 30.93 0.26
N VAL A 41 -2.32 30.05 -0.48
CA VAL A 41 -2.18 30.21 -1.93
C VAL A 41 -3.40 29.53 -2.54
N ASN A 42 -4.28 30.32 -3.17
CA ASN A 42 -5.46 29.78 -3.87
C ASN A 42 -5.02 29.21 -5.21
N LEU A 43 -4.32 28.08 -5.17
CA LEU A 43 -4.03 27.27 -6.34
C LEU A 43 -5.23 26.35 -6.53
N LYS A 44 -5.81 26.36 -7.72
CA LYS A 44 -6.89 25.44 -8.10
C LYS A 44 -6.35 24.06 -8.48
N ASP A 45 -5.19 23.69 -7.96
CA ASP A 45 -4.37 22.60 -8.45
C ASP A 45 -3.54 22.01 -7.31
N ASP A 46 -3.30 20.71 -7.37
CA ASP A 46 -2.61 19.97 -6.32
C ASP A 46 -1.10 20.21 -6.39
N LEU A 47 -0.53 20.58 -5.25
CA LEU A 47 0.91 20.81 -5.14
C LEU A 47 1.63 19.47 -4.97
N ARG A 48 2.65 19.25 -5.80
CA ARG A 48 3.39 17.99 -5.91
C ARG A 48 4.84 18.10 -5.47
N ALA A 49 5.44 19.26 -5.68
CA ALA A 49 6.85 19.49 -5.41
C ALA A 49 7.06 20.86 -4.76
N LEU A 50 7.99 20.92 -3.83
CA LEU A 50 8.48 22.13 -3.20
C LEU A 50 10.02 22.14 -3.25
N ALA A 51 10.59 23.25 -3.69
CA ALA A 51 12.01 23.53 -3.53
C ALA A 51 12.21 24.93 -2.96
N ILE A 52 13.24 25.08 -2.13
CA ILE A 52 13.68 26.37 -1.59
C ILE A 52 15.08 26.61 -2.14
N ASP A 53 15.34 27.81 -2.64
CA ASP A 53 16.66 28.14 -3.15
C ASP A 53 17.71 28.09 -2.02
N PRO A 54 18.77 27.27 -2.17
CA PRO A 54 19.82 27.10 -1.17
C PRO A 54 20.57 28.40 -0.84
N LEU A 55 20.70 29.30 -1.82
CA LEU A 55 21.44 30.54 -1.73
C LEU A 55 20.57 31.74 -1.34
N ASP A 56 19.27 31.66 -1.60
CA ASP A 56 18.28 32.66 -1.20
C ASP A 56 16.98 32.03 -0.68
N PRO A 57 16.87 31.74 0.63
CA PRO A 57 15.68 31.08 1.19
C PRO A 57 14.36 31.84 1.06
N GLN A 58 14.37 33.08 0.55
CA GLN A 58 13.14 33.79 0.18
C GLN A 58 12.61 33.34 -1.18
N VAL A 59 13.44 32.69 -2.00
CA VAL A 59 13.02 32.13 -3.29
C VAL A 59 12.50 30.71 -3.07
N ILE A 60 11.22 30.52 -3.41
CA ILE A 60 10.50 29.26 -3.21
C ILE A 60 9.88 28.85 -4.54
N TYR A 61 10.01 27.59 -4.91
CA TYR A 61 9.41 26.99 -6.10
C TYR A 61 8.36 25.96 -5.68
N LEU A 62 7.20 26.02 -6.31
CA LEU A 62 6.15 25.02 -6.18
C LEU A 62 5.83 24.43 -7.55
N GLY A 63 5.74 23.12 -7.61
CA GLY A 63 5.29 22.38 -8.80
C GLY A 63 3.93 21.76 -8.58
N SER A 64 3.09 21.79 -9.60
CA SER A 64 1.75 21.17 -9.62
C SER A 64 1.55 20.34 -10.89
N ASP A 65 0.34 19.83 -11.09
CA ASP A 65 -0.02 19.11 -12.31
C ASP A 65 -0.10 20.03 -13.53
N LEU A 66 -0.30 21.34 -13.31
CA LEU A 66 -0.53 22.36 -14.34
C LEU A 66 0.49 23.50 -14.40
N ALA A 67 1.36 23.72 -13.41
CA ALA A 67 2.41 24.74 -13.50
C ALA A 67 3.62 24.52 -12.59
N VAL A 68 4.70 25.26 -12.87
CA VAL A 68 5.65 25.69 -11.83
C VAL A 68 5.31 27.13 -11.47
N ILE A 69 5.24 27.44 -10.19
CA ILE A 69 5.11 28.82 -9.69
C ILE A 69 6.26 29.11 -8.74
N SER A 70 6.64 30.38 -8.64
CA SER A 70 7.71 30.79 -7.73
C SER A 70 7.33 31.99 -6.90
N SER A 71 7.95 32.09 -5.74
CA SER A 71 7.97 33.27 -4.89
C SER A 71 9.40 33.75 -4.76
N SER A 72 9.60 35.05 -4.57
CA SER A 72 10.92 35.66 -4.33
C SER A 72 10.99 36.44 -3.01
N ASP A 73 9.92 36.36 -2.21
CA ASP A 73 9.73 37.11 -0.98
C ASP A 73 9.28 36.20 0.18
N GLY A 74 9.66 34.93 0.15
CA GLY A 74 9.36 33.96 1.21
C GLY A 74 7.91 33.51 1.21
N GLY A 75 7.24 33.56 0.06
CA GLY A 75 5.85 33.14 -0.13
C GLY A 75 4.82 34.25 0.10
N GLU A 76 5.23 35.52 0.20
CA GLU A 76 4.28 36.63 0.33
C GLU A 76 3.56 36.92 -0.98
N THR A 77 4.27 36.84 -2.11
CA THR A 77 3.74 36.94 -3.45
C THR A 77 4.20 35.77 -4.30
N TRP A 78 3.34 35.39 -5.24
CA TRP A 78 3.56 34.27 -6.16
C TRP A 78 3.50 34.78 -7.59
N THR A 79 4.52 34.47 -8.35
CA THR A 79 4.56 34.68 -9.80
C THR A 79 4.06 33.38 -10.43
N SER A 80 2.93 33.45 -11.15
CA SER A 80 2.49 32.33 -11.98
C SER A 80 3.58 32.07 -13.01
N GLY A 81 4.27 30.95 -12.90
CA GLY A 81 5.22 30.52 -13.93
C GLY A 81 4.47 29.92 -15.13
N GLN A 82 5.22 29.17 -15.92
CA GLN A 82 4.75 28.53 -17.13
C GLN A 82 3.66 27.49 -16.83
N SER A 83 2.55 27.53 -17.58
CA SER A 83 1.46 26.55 -17.46
C SER A 83 1.68 25.38 -18.43
N PHE A 84 1.45 24.17 -17.96
CA PHE A 84 1.45 22.93 -18.74
C PHE A 84 0.12 22.81 -19.50
N ARG A 85 0.16 22.42 -20.78
CA ARG A 85 -1.07 22.14 -21.54
C ARG A 85 -1.70 20.84 -21.07
N ASN A 86 -3.03 20.87 -20.90
CA ASN A 86 -3.95 19.74 -20.67
C ASN A 86 -3.56 18.48 -21.44
N ASN A 87 -2.74 17.62 -20.85
CA ASN A 87 -2.41 16.30 -21.37
C ASN A 87 -2.36 15.34 -20.19
N LYS A 88 -3.52 14.75 -19.85
CA LYS A 88 -3.57 13.57 -18.97
C LYS A 88 -2.63 12.51 -19.55
N VAL A 89 -1.73 11.97 -18.73
CA VAL A 89 -0.92 10.81 -19.11
C VAL A 89 -1.83 9.58 -19.05
N PRO A 90 -1.87 8.72 -20.08
CA PRO A 90 -2.47 7.41 -19.92
C PRO A 90 -1.58 6.54 -19.02
N ILE A 91 -2.14 6.04 -17.91
CA ILE A 91 -1.55 5.07 -16.97
C ILE A 91 -0.96 3.83 -17.70
N SER A 92 -1.41 3.56 -18.93
CA SER A 92 -1.00 2.42 -19.76
C SER A 92 0.47 2.40 -20.22
N ALA A 93 1.30 3.35 -19.78
CA ALA A 93 2.71 3.46 -20.18
C ALA A 93 3.68 2.66 -19.26
N ALA A 94 3.22 2.17 -18.10
CA ALA A 94 4.04 1.45 -17.13
C ALA A 94 3.97 -0.09 -17.31
N ASP A 95 5.14 -0.69 -17.57
CA ASP A 95 5.27 -2.14 -17.84
C ASP A 95 5.40 -3.01 -16.59
N SER A 96 5.49 -2.43 -15.38
CA SER A 96 5.63 -3.18 -14.11
C SER A 96 4.57 -2.79 -13.07
N PRO A 97 4.12 -3.73 -12.22
CA PRO A 97 3.17 -3.44 -11.14
C PRO A 97 3.66 -2.34 -10.20
N GLU A 98 4.94 -2.34 -9.84
CA GLU A 98 5.53 -1.29 -8.98
C GLU A 98 5.47 0.09 -9.64
N ALA A 99 5.60 0.17 -10.97
CA ALA A 99 5.48 1.42 -11.70
C ALA A 99 4.02 1.91 -11.76
N GLN A 100 3.06 1.00 -11.92
CA GLN A 100 1.64 1.33 -11.91
C GLN A 100 1.20 1.83 -10.53
N GLU A 101 1.64 1.17 -9.47
CA GLU A 101 1.36 1.59 -8.09
C GLU A 101 1.90 2.98 -7.77
N ILE A 102 3.15 3.29 -8.17
CA ILE A 102 3.72 4.62 -7.99
C ILE A 102 2.98 5.68 -8.82
N LEU A 103 2.53 5.35 -10.03
CA LEU A 103 1.70 6.26 -10.82
C LEU A 103 0.31 6.48 -10.21
N LEU A 104 -0.29 5.44 -9.63
CA LEU A 104 -1.56 5.55 -8.90
C LEU A 104 -1.43 6.45 -7.66
N LEU A 105 -0.34 6.32 -6.90
CA LEU A 105 -0.05 7.24 -5.79
C LEU A 105 0.06 8.70 -6.24
N ILE A 106 0.56 8.93 -7.46
CA ILE A 106 0.62 10.27 -8.07
C ILE A 106 -0.79 10.73 -8.48
N GLU A 107 -1.66 9.84 -8.97
CA GLU A 107 -3.02 10.17 -9.41
C GLU A 107 -4.06 10.31 -8.28
N GLU A 108 -4.07 9.44 -7.26
CA GLU A 108 -5.03 9.45 -6.14
C GLU A 108 -4.95 10.73 -5.30
N THR A 109 -3.79 11.37 -5.28
CA THR A 109 -3.57 12.65 -4.62
C THR A 109 -4.04 13.86 -5.45
N GLY A 110 -4.58 13.63 -6.66
CA GLY A 110 -5.12 14.63 -7.60
C GLY A 110 -6.65 14.80 -7.59
N GLY A 111 -7.33 14.24 -6.57
CA GLY A 111 -8.76 13.96 -6.61
C GLY A 111 -9.61 14.72 -5.59
N SER A 112 -9.44 16.03 -5.39
CA SER A 112 -10.40 16.82 -4.59
C SER A 112 -10.35 18.33 -4.90
N ALA A 113 -10.79 18.73 -6.10
CA ALA A 113 -11.05 20.14 -6.39
C ALA A 113 -12.50 20.53 -6.00
N GLY A 114 -12.72 20.88 -4.73
CA GLY A 114 -13.97 21.52 -4.30
C GLY A 114 -14.18 22.91 -4.94
N PRO A 115 -15.43 23.42 -5.05
CA PRO A 115 -15.73 24.58 -5.88
C PRO A 115 -15.15 25.88 -5.31
N ALA A 116 -14.34 26.56 -6.12
CA ALA A 116 -13.75 27.85 -5.81
C ALA A 116 -14.79 28.99 -5.85
N LYS A 117 -15.11 29.57 -4.68
CA LYS A 117 -15.87 30.83 -4.57
C LYS A 117 -15.09 31.99 -5.21
N LYS A 118 -15.57 32.54 -6.32
CA LYS A 118 -15.07 33.82 -6.88
C LYS A 118 -15.64 35.01 -6.11
N SER A 119 -14.76 35.85 -5.57
CA SER A 119 -15.07 37.24 -5.23
C SER A 119 -15.12 38.08 -6.51
N SER A 120 -16.16 38.91 -6.61
CA SER A 120 -16.49 39.74 -7.76
C SER A 120 -15.52 40.91 -8.00
N GLY A 121 -15.11 41.05 -9.25
CA GLY A 121 -14.48 42.24 -9.84
C GLY A 121 -14.49 42.08 -11.36
N GLY A 122 -15.35 42.85 -12.04
CA GLY A 122 -15.68 42.71 -13.48
C GLY A 122 -14.52 42.98 -14.45
N THR A 123 -14.66 42.91 -15.77
CA THR A 123 -15.83 42.88 -16.67
C THR A 123 -15.40 42.26 -18.01
N GLY A 124 -16.17 41.32 -18.53
CA GLY A 124 -16.03 40.71 -19.87
C GLY A 124 -17.08 39.63 -20.00
N GLY A 125 -17.91 39.68 -21.04
CA GLY A 125 -19.27 39.11 -21.02
C GLY A 125 -19.33 37.59 -21.10
N GLU A 126 -19.70 36.98 -19.97
CA GLU A 126 -20.39 35.69 -19.91
C GLU A 126 -21.72 35.99 -19.20
N SER A 127 -22.86 35.55 -19.74
CA SER A 127 -24.14 35.74 -19.05
C SER A 127 -24.05 35.04 -17.69
N ILE A 128 -24.44 35.71 -16.61
CA ILE A 128 -24.48 35.13 -15.25
C ILE A 128 -25.25 33.80 -15.25
N GLU A 129 -26.25 33.67 -16.13
CA GLU A 129 -27.03 32.45 -16.32
C GLU A 129 -26.21 31.28 -16.87
N VAL A 130 -25.31 31.53 -17.83
CA VAL A 130 -24.40 30.51 -18.40
C VAL A 130 -23.32 30.12 -17.39
N GLN A 131 -22.84 31.07 -16.59
CA GLN A 131 -21.90 30.80 -15.50
C GLN A 131 -22.51 29.88 -14.44
N LEU A 132 -23.76 30.18 -14.02
CA LEU A 132 -24.49 29.38 -13.04
C LEU A 132 -24.82 27.97 -13.57
N GLN A 133 -25.15 27.83 -14.86
CA GLN A 133 -25.36 26.52 -15.47
C GLN A 133 -24.09 25.68 -15.52
N LYS A 134 -22.93 26.29 -15.81
CA LYS A 134 -21.64 25.59 -15.80
C LYS A 134 -21.21 25.16 -14.40
N GLU A 135 -21.48 26.00 -13.38
CA GLU A 135 -21.19 25.68 -11.98
C GLU A 135 -22.07 24.52 -11.47
N ALA A 136 -23.37 24.55 -11.77
CA ALA A 136 -24.29 23.48 -11.36
C ALA A 136 -23.94 22.12 -11.98
N VAL A 137 -23.54 22.10 -13.26
CA VAL A 137 -23.21 20.83 -13.94
C VAL A 137 -21.85 20.29 -13.51
N ALA A 138 -20.91 21.17 -13.14
CA ALA A 138 -19.65 20.73 -12.55
C ALA A 138 -19.84 20.11 -11.16
N GLU A 139 -20.81 20.62 -10.38
CA GLU A 139 -21.22 20.02 -9.10
C GLU A 139 -21.87 18.64 -9.34
N ASP A 140 -22.80 18.52 -10.28
CA ASP A 140 -23.44 17.23 -10.64
C ASP A 140 -22.42 16.15 -11.06
N VAL A 141 -21.37 16.52 -11.82
CA VAL A 141 -20.30 15.58 -12.22
C VAL A 141 -19.41 15.21 -11.05
N SER A 142 -19.09 16.17 -10.17
CA SER A 142 -18.32 15.91 -8.95
C SER A 142 -19.03 14.94 -8.02
N ASP A 143 -20.34 15.15 -7.80
CA ASP A 143 -21.16 14.30 -6.96
C ASP A 143 -21.27 12.89 -7.54
N ALA A 144 -21.50 12.77 -8.86
CA ALA A 144 -21.54 11.47 -9.54
C ALA A 144 -20.20 10.71 -9.47
N LYS A 145 -19.06 11.42 -9.49
CA LYS A 145 -17.75 10.80 -9.34
C LYS A 145 -17.53 10.30 -7.90
N SER A 146 -17.92 11.09 -6.91
CA SER A 146 -17.85 10.69 -5.50
C SER A 146 -18.71 9.46 -5.22
N ASP A 147 -19.92 9.39 -5.77
CA ASP A 147 -20.80 8.22 -5.61
C ASP A 147 -20.17 6.98 -6.28
N LEU A 148 -19.56 7.12 -7.46
CA LEU A 148 -18.86 6.01 -8.12
C LEU A 148 -17.69 5.48 -7.29
N GLU A 149 -16.90 6.34 -6.65
CA GLU A 149 -15.78 5.95 -5.76
C GLU A 149 -16.31 5.20 -4.52
N GLU A 150 -17.43 5.65 -3.94
CA GLU A 150 -18.10 4.94 -2.84
C GLU A 150 -18.57 3.54 -3.29
N LYS A 151 -19.20 3.43 -4.47
CA LYS A 151 -19.65 2.14 -5.01
C LYS A 151 -18.49 1.20 -5.38
N GLN A 152 -17.38 1.72 -5.87
CA GLN A 152 -16.16 0.94 -6.13
C GLN A 152 -15.63 0.31 -4.84
N THR A 153 -15.52 1.10 -3.77
CA THR A 153 -15.10 0.62 -2.46
C THR A 153 -16.06 -0.45 -1.93
N ALA A 154 -17.37 -0.28 -2.11
CA ALA A 154 -18.37 -1.27 -1.69
C ALA A 154 -18.24 -2.61 -2.43
N VAL A 155 -17.88 -2.59 -3.73
CA VAL A 155 -17.62 -3.82 -4.52
C VAL A 155 -16.39 -4.56 -3.99
N GLU A 156 -15.31 -3.85 -3.67
CA GLU A 156 -14.10 -4.48 -3.12
C GLU A 156 -14.39 -5.16 -1.78
N VAL A 157 -15.04 -4.46 -0.85
CA VAL A 157 -15.40 -5.00 0.47
C VAL A 157 -16.31 -6.23 0.34
N ALA A 158 -17.35 -6.15 -0.50
CA ALA A 158 -18.27 -7.27 -0.70
C ALA A 158 -17.59 -8.47 -1.40
N GLY A 159 -16.63 -8.22 -2.29
CA GLY A 159 -15.85 -9.27 -2.96
C GLY A 159 -14.87 -9.97 -2.02
N GLU A 160 -14.25 -9.25 -1.09
CA GLU A 160 -13.43 -9.86 -0.03
C GLU A 160 -14.29 -10.72 0.91
N GLU A 161 -15.46 -10.21 1.32
CA GLU A 161 -16.39 -10.96 2.18
C GLU A 161 -16.92 -12.23 1.49
N GLU A 162 -17.29 -12.17 0.20
CA GLU A 162 -17.68 -13.38 -0.56
C GLU A 162 -16.57 -14.43 -0.55
N LYS A 163 -15.33 -14.01 -0.82
CA LYS A 163 -14.19 -14.92 -0.87
C LYS A 163 -13.88 -15.56 0.48
N ASP A 164 -13.99 -14.80 1.57
CA ASP A 164 -13.76 -15.30 2.92
C ASP A 164 -14.84 -16.31 3.33
N GLN A 165 -16.12 -16.03 3.02
CA GLN A 165 -17.23 -16.94 3.29
C GLN A 165 -17.13 -18.24 2.45
N GLU A 166 -16.76 -18.15 1.17
CA GLU A 166 -16.51 -19.33 0.33
C GLU A 166 -15.34 -20.20 0.85
N ALA A 167 -14.29 -19.56 1.38
CA ALA A 167 -13.17 -20.28 1.99
C ALA A 167 -13.58 -21.04 3.27
N GLN A 168 -14.37 -20.40 4.15
CA GLN A 168 -14.90 -21.02 5.37
C GLN A 168 -15.85 -22.18 5.05
N LEU A 169 -16.73 -22.02 4.06
CA LEU A 169 -17.63 -23.08 3.61
C LEU A 169 -16.85 -24.33 3.16
N LYS A 170 -15.78 -24.14 2.37
CA LYS A 170 -14.93 -25.23 1.92
C LYS A 170 -14.22 -25.96 3.06
N GLU A 171 -13.84 -25.25 4.12
CA GLU A 171 -13.28 -25.86 5.32
C GLU A 171 -14.33 -26.70 6.07
N ALA A 172 -15.56 -26.20 6.15
CA ALA A 172 -16.68 -26.93 6.76
C ALA A 172 -17.05 -28.21 5.97
N GLU A 173 -17.11 -28.16 4.64
CA GLU A 173 -17.32 -29.35 3.78
C GLU A 173 -16.24 -30.43 4.03
N ALA A 174 -14.99 -30.00 4.23
CA ALA A 174 -13.89 -30.91 4.55
C ALA A 174 -14.01 -31.50 5.97
N ALA A 175 -14.51 -30.73 6.92
CA ALA A 175 -14.80 -31.20 8.28
C ALA A 175 -15.91 -32.26 8.28
N VAL A 176 -16.99 -32.05 7.53
CA VAL A 176 -18.07 -33.05 7.34
C VAL A 176 -17.52 -34.34 6.77
N THR A 177 -16.70 -34.27 5.71
CA THR A 177 -16.05 -35.45 5.11
C THR A 177 -15.20 -36.22 6.13
N THR A 178 -14.52 -35.50 7.02
CA THR A 178 -13.68 -36.09 8.08
C THR A 178 -14.52 -36.75 9.17
N ALA A 179 -15.62 -36.11 9.58
CA ALA A 179 -16.55 -36.65 10.57
C ALA A 179 -17.28 -37.91 10.06
N GLU A 180 -17.73 -37.91 8.79
CA GLU A 180 -18.35 -39.09 8.16
C GLU A 180 -17.41 -40.30 8.14
N LYS A 181 -16.12 -40.06 7.87
CA LYS A 181 -15.11 -41.10 7.95
C LYS A 181 -14.94 -41.63 9.37
N SER A 182 -14.87 -40.74 10.36
CA SER A 182 -14.70 -41.10 11.77
C SER A 182 -15.88 -41.93 12.29
N LEU A 183 -17.11 -41.55 11.92
CA LEU A 183 -18.32 -42.33 12.23
C LEU A 183 -18.24 -43.72 11.61
N LYS A 184 -17.89 -43.82 10.31
CA LYS A 184 -17.75 -45.10 9.62
C LYS A 184 -16.69 -46.00 10.25
N ASP A 185 -15.56 -45.43 10.67
CA ASP A 185 -14.49 -46.15 11.33
C ASP A 185 -14.96 -46.67 12.71
N ALA A 186 -15.71 -45.86 13.47
CA ALA A 186 -16.31 -46.27 14.74
C ALA A 186 -17.38 -47.37 14.59
N GLU A 187 -18.28 -47.24 13.61
CA GLU A 187 -19.28 -48.27 13.28
C GLU A 187 -18.61 -49.58 12.84
N SER A 188 -17.53 -49.50 12.07
CA SER A 188 -16.76 -50.67 11.64
C SER A 188 -16.09 -51.36 12.83
N ALA A 189 -15.55 -50.60 13.78
CA ALA A 189 -14.99 -51.13 15.02
C ALA A 189 -16.06 -51.82 15.87
N LEU A 190 -17.24 -51.21 16.04
CA LEU A 190 -18.37 -51.81 16.74
C LEU A 190 -18.87 -53.09 16.04
N ALA A 191 -18.89 -53.13 14.70
CA ALA A 191 -19.30 -54.31 13.94
C ALA A 191 -18.31 -55.49 14.02
N LEU A 192 -17.03 -55.20 14.24
CA LEU A 192 -15.99 -56.21 14.49
C LEU A 192 -16.05 -56.73 15.94
N TRP A 193 -16.55 -55.92 16.87
CA TRP A 193 -16.80 -56.34 18.24
C TRP A 193 -18.00 -57.31 18.30
N THR A 194 -17.83 -58.43 18.99
CA THR A 194 -18.88 -59.44 19.15
C THR A 194 -19.19 -59.64 20.63
N PRO A 195 -20.43 -59.42 21.08
CA PRO A 195 -20.81 -59.70 22.46
C PRO A 195 -20.54 -61.15 22.81
N ASP A 196 -20.03 -61.41 24.01
CA ASP A 196 -19.87 -62.78 24.47
C ASP A 196 -21.23 -63.45 24.72
N THR A 197 -21.33 -64.73 24.38
CA THR A 197 -22.53 -65.54 24.64
C THR A 197 -22.43 -66.39 25.90
N LEU A 198 -21.30 -66.29 26.61
CA LEU A 198 -21.04 -67.02 27.85
C LEU A 198 -22.04 -66.65 28.94
N THR A 199 -22.66 -67.67 29.53
CA THR A 199 -23.59 -67.55 30.65
C THR A 199 -22.97 -68.15 31.92
N ALA A 200 -23.53 -67.83 33.08
CA ALA A 200 -23.12 -68.43 34.35
C ALA A 200 -23.32 -69.97 34.41
N GLY A 201 -24.07 -70.57 33.46
CA GLY A 201 -24.22 -72.02 33.35
C GLY A 201 -23.09 -72.71 32.56
N ASP A 202 -22.27 -71.95 31.82
CA ASP A 202 -21.20 -72.49 30.96
C ASP A 202 -19.91 -72.80 31.75
N VAL A 203 -19.88 -72.43 33.05
CA VAL A 203 -18.70 -72.55 33.94
C VAL A 203 -18.39 -74.01 34.31
N ASP A 204 -19.39 -74.89 34.31
CA ASP A 204 -19.22 -76.32 34.61
C ASP A 204 -18.45 -77.08 33.52
N GLY A 205 -18.33 -76.51 32.30
CA GLY A 205 -17.58 -77.07 31.17
C GLY A 205 -16.08 -76.74 31.16
N LEU A 206 -15.60 -75.87 32.05
CA LEU A 206 -14.18 -75.51 32.15
C LEU A 206 -13.31 -76.63 32.76
N THR A 207 -13.91 -77.74 33.19
CA THR A 207 -13.21 -78.99 33.49
C THR A 207 -13.47 -80.02 32.41
N TYR A 208 -12.39 -80.62 31.91
CA TYR A 208 -12.36 -81.95 31.25
C TYR A 208 -12.68 -82.01 29.74
N ASP A 209 -11.63 -81.87 28.93
CA ASP A 209 -10.97 -82.97 28.19
C ASP A 209 -10.34 -82.42 26.89
N SER A 210 -9.11 -82.82 26.61
CA SER A 210 -8.27 -82.28 25.55
C SER A 210 -8.69 -82.66 24.12
N ASP A 211 -9.83 -83.34 23.91
CA ASP A 211 -10.13 -83.96 22.61
C ASP A 211 -11.58 -83.81 22.09
N SER A 212 -12.48 -83.09 22.76
CA SER A 212 -13.80 -82.81 22.17
C SER A 212 -14.43 -81.52 22.70
N HIS A 213 -14.72 -80.60 21.77
CA HIS A 213 -15.35 -79.27 21.95
C HIS A 213 -14.42 -78.04 21.95
N MET A 214 -13.30 -78.08 21.21
CA MET A 214 -12.70 -76.84 20.69
C MET A 214 -13.51 -76.31 19.50
N ALA A 215 -14.61 -75.59 19.77
CA ALA A 215 -15.37 -74.92 18.71
C ALA A 215 -16.18 -73.71 19.18
N ASN A 216 -15.85 -73.10 20.32
CA ASN A 216 -16.52 -71.87 20.74
C ASN A 216 -15.53 -70.69 20.76
N ALA A 217 -15.81 -69.69 19.92
CA ALA A 217 -14.99 -68.48 19.78
C ALA A 217 -14.85 -67.70 21.10
N ASP A 218 -15.83 -67.80 21.99
CA ASP A 218 -15.84 -67.07 23.26
C ASP A 218 -14.82 -67.62 24.28
N TYR A 219 -14.47 -68.91 24.18
CA TYR A 219 -13.41 -69.50 25.01
C TYR A 219 -12.01 -69.04 24.59
N ALA A 220 -11.78 -68.87 23.28
CA ALA A 220 -10.52 -68.33 22.77
C ALA A 220 -10.30 -66.86 23.20
N LYS A 221 -11.37 -66.08 23.29
CA LYS A 221 -11.33 -64.70 23.82
C LYS A 221 -10.97 -64.68 25.30
N LEU A 222 -11.59 -65.54 26.12
CA LEU A 222 -11.27 -65.69 27.54
C LEU A 222 -9.81 -66.12 27.76
N GLU A 223 -9.30 -67.07 26.98
CA GLU A 223 -7.89 -67.50 27.03
C GLU A 223 -6.92 -66.37 26.65
N SER A 224 -7.24 -65.58 25.62
CA SER A 224 -6.46 -64.39 25.24
C SER A 224 -6.46 -63.35 26.37
N TRP A 225 -7.63 -63.03 26.93
CA TRP A 225 -7.80 -62.08 28.01
C TRP A 225 -7.00 -62.47 29.27
N LEU A 226 -6.98 -63.77 29.60
CA LEU A 226 -6.16 -64.33 30.68
C LEU A 226 -4.67 -64.22 30.37
N SER A 227 -4.25 -64.58 29.15
CA SER A 227 -2.86 -64.52 28.70
C SER A 227 -2.30 -63.09 28.74
N GLU A 228 -3.06 -62.10 28.27
CA GLU A 228 -2.69 -60.68 28.32
C GLU A 228 -2.48 -60.16 29.74
N ARG A 229 -3.20 -60.75 30.71
CA ARG A 229 -3.12 -60.42 32.13
C ARG A 229 -2.16 -61.34 32.92
N GLY A 230 -1.49 -62.27 32.25
CA GLY A 230 -0.57 -63.23 32.87
C GLY A 230 -1.25 -64.21 33.84
N LEU A 231 -2.55 -64.46 33.66
CA LEU A 231 -3.36 -65.34 34.51
C LEU A 231 -3.50 -66.73 33.88
N SER A 232 -3.63 -67.76 34.73
CA SER A 232 -3.93 -69.14 34.32
C SER A 232 -5.30 -69.58 34.85
N VAL A 233 -5.98 -70.51 34.18
CA VAL A 233 -7.27 -71.06 34.62
C VAL A 233 -7.11 -71.77 35.99
N PRO A 234 -7.80 -71.33 37.06
CA PRO A 234 -7.70 -71.94 38.38
C PRO A 234 -8.33 -73.34 38.45
N SER A 235 -7.83 -74.17 39.36
CA SER A 235 -8.39 -75.50 39.61
C SER A 235 -9.66 -75.48 40.47
N ASP A 236 -9.85 -74.43 41.29
CA ASP A 236 -11.04 -74.28 42.14
C ASP A 236 -12.25 -73.82 41.30
N PRO A 237 -13.39 -74.54 41.34
CA PRO A 237 -14.63 -74.08 40.73
C PRO A 237 -15.08 -72.67 41.15
N HIS A 238 -14.87 -72.28 42.42
CA HIS A 238 -15.30 -70.95 42.90
C HIS A 238 -14.46 -69.82 42.30
N GLU A 239 -13.13 -69.97 42.23
CA GLU A 239 -12.24 -68.97 41.63
C GLU A 239 -12.48 -68.82 40.11
N ARG A 240 -12.88 -69.90 39.43
CA ARG A 240 -13.26 -69.85 38.00
C ARG A 240 -14.52 -69.01 37.75
N GLN A 241 -15.49 -69.07 38.67
CA GLN A 241 -16.69 -68.24 38.60
C GLN A 241 -16.36 -66.75 38.74
N ASP A 242 -15.43 -66.41 39.65
CA ASP A 242 -15.00 -65.02 39.88
C ASP A 242 -14.26 -64.46 38.67
N ILE A 243 -13.38 -65.25 38.04
CA ILE A 243 -12.66 -64.86 36.81
C ILE A 243 -13.62 -64.64 35.64
N LEU A 244 -14.57 -65.56 35.42
CA LEU A 244 -15.54 -65.38 34.34
C LEU A 244 -16.39 -64.13 34.55
N THR A 245 -16.79 -63.86 35.80
CA THR A 245 -17.53 -62.65 36.15
C THR A 245 -16.72 -61.39 35.86
N ALA A 246 -15.42 -61.38 36.19
CA ALA A 246 -14.52 -60.27 35.89
C ALA A 246 -14.33 -60.06 34.37
N TYR A 247 -14.15 -61.13 33.61
CA TYR A 247 -14.05 -61.11 32.15
C TYR A 247 -15.31 -60.52 31.50
N LEU A 248 -16.50 -61.01 31.88
CA LEU A 248 -17.77 -60.55 31.34
C LEU A 248 -18.02 -59.06 31.65
N ASN A 249 -17.64 -58.59 32.84
CA ASN A 249 -17.76 -57.17 33.20
C ASN A 249 -16.81 -56.28 32.38
N ASP A 250 -15.58 -56.75 32.12
CA ASP A 250 -14.58 -56.02 31.32
C ASP A 250 -15.04 -55.91 29.85
N HIS A 251 -15.52 -57.01 29.26
CA HIS A 251 -16.06 -57.03 27.90
C HIS A 251 -17.35 -56.22 27.77
N GLN A 252 -18.20 -56.18 28.80
CA GLN A 252 -19.37 -55.30 28.83
C GLN A 252 -18.96 -53.82 28.87
N THR A 253 -17.89 -53.49 29.59
CA THR A 253 -17.35 -52.12 29.64
C THR A 253 -16.75 -51.72 28.29
N GLU A 254 -16.05 -52.62 27.63
CA GLU A 254 -15.51 -52.42 26.28
C GLU A 254 -16.62 -52.21 25.24
N GLY A 255 -17.68 -53.02 25.28
CA GLY A 255 -18.87 -52.84 24.44
C GLY A 255 -19.56 -51.49 24.67
N THR A 256 -19.58 -51.01 25.92
CA THR A 256 -20.11 -49.67 26.24
C THR A 256 -19.23 -48.59 25.59
N ALA A 257 -17.90 -48.73 25.67
CA ALA A 257 -16.97 -47.77 25.07
C ALA A 257 -17.09 -47.69 23.54
N PHE A 258 -17.34 -48.80 22.84
CA PHE A 258 -17.61 -48.77 21.39
C PHE A 258 -18.91 -48.04 21.05
N ASN A 259 -19.98 -48.25 21.83
CA ASN A 259 -21.24 -47.53 21.63
C ASN A 259 -21.08 -46.03 21.91
N ASP A 260 -20.35 -45.66 22.97
CA ASP A 260 -20.05 -44.26 23.30
C ASP A 260 -19.22 -43.60 22.21
N ALA A 261 -18.26 -44.32 21.60
CA ALA A 261 -17.45 -43.82 20.50
C ALA A 261 -18.28 -43.55 19.22
N VAL A 262 -19.24 -44.43 18.91
CA VAL A 262 -20.19 -44.21 17.80
C VAL A 262 -21.07 -43.00 18.08
N ALA A 263 -21.58 -42.86 19.31
CA ALA A 263 -22.40 -41.71 19.70
C ALA A 263 -21.62 -40.39 19.59
N ALA A 264 -20.38 -40.35 20.08
CA ALA A 264 -19.52 -39.17 19.98
C ALA A 264 -19.20 -38.79 18.52
N ALA A 265 -18.90 -39.78 17.67
CA ALA A 265 -18.63 -39.53 16.25
C ALA A 265 -19.90 -39.06 15.50
N GLN A 266 -21.09 -39.51 15.92
CA GLN A 266 -22.36 -39.04 15.37
C GLN A 266 -22.64 -37.59 15.80
N ASP A 267 -22.38 -37.23 17.06
CA ASP A 267 -22.52 -35.85 17.54
C ASP A 267 -21.58 -34.90 16.78
N GLU A 268 -20.32 -35.29 16.57
CA GLU A 268 -19.36 -34.52 15.76
C GLU A 268 -19.82 -34.31 14.32
N LEU A 269 -20.44 -35.33 13.71
CA LEU A 269 -21.00 -35.23 12.36
C LEU A 269 -22.19 -34.27 12.31
N ASP A 270 -23.06 -34.30 13.31
CA ASP A 270 -24.24 -33.43 13.38
C ASP A 270 -23.83 -31.96 13.60
N GLU A 271 -22.82 -31.70 14.44
CA GLU A 271 -22.23 -30.36 14.61
C GLU A 271 -21.60 -29.84 13.31
N ALA A 272 -20.81 -30.68 12.62
CA ALA A 272 -20.17 -30.31 11.36
C ALA A 272 -21.19 -29.97 10.26
N LYS A 273 -22.27 -30.76 10.14
CA LYS A 273 -23.36 -30.53 9.17
C LYS A 273 -24.15 -29.26 9.49
N GLN A 274 -24.35 -28.96 10.77
CA GLN A 274 -25.01 -27.72 11.16
C GLN A 274 -24.15 -26.50 10.81
N LEU A 275 -22.84 -26.57 11.04
CA LEU A 275 -21.90 -25.52 10.67
C LEU A 275 -21.83 -25.30 9.14
N GLU A 276 -21.75 -26.38 8.36
CA GLU A 276 -21.79 -26.34 6.88
C GLU A 276 -23.04 -25.59 6.40
N LYS A 277 -24.22 -25.97 6.89
CA LYS A 277 -25.50 -25.34 6.52
C LYS A 277 -25.58 -23.84 6.87
N ASP A 278 -25.04 -23.46 8.02
CA ASP A 278 -25.03 -22.06 8.44
C ASP A 278 -24.10 -21.24 7.53
N LEU A 279 -22.94 -21.80 7.15
CA LEU A 279 -22.00 -21.19 6.23
C LEU A 279 -22.49 -21.16 4.77
N GLU A 280 -23.25 -22.16 4.31
CA GLU A 280 -23.92 -22.12 3.01
C GLU A 280 -24.87 -20.92 2.92
N THR A 281 -25.57 -20.62 4.02
CA THR A 281 -26.50 -19.50 4.10
C THR A 281 -25.77 -18.16 4.04
N THR A 282 -24.66 -18.01 4.78
CA THR A 282 -23.88 -16.76 4.78
C THR A 282 -23.12 -16.55 3.48
N ALA A 283 -22.54 -17.59 2.89
CA ALA A 283 -21.87 -17.52 1.59
C ALA A 283 -22.84 -17.12 0.46
N SER A 284 -24.06 -17.67 0.46
CA SER A 284 -25.11 -17.28 -0.49
C SER A 284 -25.54 -15.81 -0.33
N ALA A 285 -25.63 -15.32 0.92
CA ALA A 285 -25.94 -13.92 1.20
C ALA A 285 -24.80 -12.99 0.74
N ALA A 286 -23.55 -13.33 1.03
CA ALA A 286 -22.37 -12.55 0.61
C ALA A 286 -22.26 -12.46 -0.92
N LYS A 287 -22.48 -13.59 -1.62
CA LYS A 287 -22.55 -13.62 -3.10
C LYS A 287 -23.65 -12.73 -3.67
N THR A 288 -24.80 -12.66 -2.98
CA THR A 288 -25.90 -11.77 -3.40
C THR A 288 -25.52 -10.31 -3.21
N ALA A 289 -24.91 -9.96 -2.07
CA ALA A 289 -24.45 -8.61 -1.76
C ALA A 289 -23.37 -8.13 -2.73
N ALA A 290 -22.40 -8.99 -3.09
CA ALA A 290 -21.38 -8.67 -4.09
C ALA A 290 -22.00 -8.32 -5.45
N LYS A 291 -23.01 -9.10 -5.88
CA LYS A 291 -23.73 -8.85 -7.13
C LYS A 291 -24.59 -7.58 -7.11
N GLU A 292 -25.18 -7.25 -5.97
CA GLU A 292 -25.90 -5.98 -5.78
C GLU A 292 -24.92 -4.79 -5.84
N ALA A 293 -23.75 -4.89 -5.19
CA ALA A 293 -22.71 -3.87 -5.23
C ALA A 293 -22.20 -3.64 -6.67
N GLU A 294 -21.97 -4.69 -7.45
CA GLU A 294 -21.59 -4.57 -8.87
C GLU A 294 -22.66 -3.85 -9.69
N SER A 295 -23.94 -4.18 -9.46
CA SER A 295 -25.07 -3.53 -10.14
C SER A 295 -25.19 -2.04 -9.78
N ASP A 296 -24.95 -1.69 -8.52
CA ASP A 296 -24.94 -0.30 -8.05
C ASP A 296 -23.78 0.48 -8.66
N GLN A 297 -22.58 -0.11 -8.71
CA GLN A 297 -21.41 0.48 -9.36
C GLN A 297 -21.66 0.74 -10.85
N ASP A 298 -22.28 -0.21 -11.56
CA ASP A 298 -22.62 -0.04 -12.99
C ASP A 298 -23.72 1.01 -13.21
N SER A 299 -24.59 1.23 -12.23
CA SER A 299 -25.58 2.30 -12.27
C SER A 299 -24.91 3.66 -12.06
N ALA A 300 -24.02 3.79 -11.07
CA ALA A 300 -23.24 5.01 -10.83
C ALA A 300 -22.35 5.39 -12.02
N LYS A 301 -21.72 4.40 -12.69
CA LYS A 301 -20.96 4.64 -13.94
C LYS A 301 -21.84 5.27 -15.04
N LYS A 302 -23.08 4.80 -15.19
CA LYS A 302 -24.01 5.36 -16.19
C LYS A 302 -24.44 6.78 -15.83
N GLU A 303 -24.62 7.08 -14.55
CA GLU A 303 -24.95 8.43 -14.10
C GLU A 303 -23.80 9.41 -14.34
N LEU A 304 -22.55 9.00 -14.06
CA LEU A 304 -21.37 9.80 -14.37
C LEU A 304 -21.29 10.14 -15.87
N VAL A 305 -21.44 9.15 -16.75
CA VAL A 305 -21.43 9.36 -18.21
C VAL A 305 -22.55 10.33 -18.63
N ASN A 306 -23.76 10.17 -18.08
CA ASN A 306 -24.87 11.09 -18.39
C ASN A 306 -24.60 12.53 -17.91
N SER A 307 -23.90 12.70 -16.79
CA SER A 307 -23.53 14.02 -16.26
C SER A 307 -22.40 14.65 -17.08
N GLU A 308 -21.41 13.87 -17.52
CA GLU A 308 -20.33 14.31 -18.41
C GLU A 308 -20.89 14.72 -19.79
N ASP A 309 -21.80 13.93 -20.37
CA ASP A 309 -22.45 14.26 -21.65
C ASP A 309 -23.24 15.59 -21.57
N LYS A 310 -23.96 15.82 -20.46
CA LYS A 310 -24.65 17.11 -20.21
C LYS A 310 -23.66 18.27 -20.08
N GLN A 311 -22.50 18.04 -19.47
CA GLN A 311 -21.44 19.03 -19.34
C GLN A 311 -20.90 19.42 -20.72
N GLU A 312 -20.63 18.44 -21.59
CA GLU A 312 -20.19 18.70 -22.96
C GLU A 312 -21.22 19.48 -23.78
N GLU A 313 -22.51 19.15 -23.68
CA GLU A 313 -23.59 19.85 -24.40
C GLU A 313 -23.68 21.34 -24.00
N ILE A 314 -23.57 21.64 -22.70
CA ILE A 314 -23.64 23.00 -22.16
C ILE A 314 -22.37 23.80 -22.49
N LEU A 315 -21.20 23.17 -22.46
CA LEU A 315 -19.94 23.78 -22.87
C LEU A 315 -19.91 24.08 -24.37
N ALA A 316 -20.45 23.18 -25.21
CA ALA A 316 -20.57 23.37 -26.66
C ALA A 316 -21.56 24.49 -27.02
N GLY A 317 -22.68 24.61 -26.29
CA GLY A 317 -23.64 25.70 -26.46
C GLY A 317 -23.05 27.09 -26.12
N ALA A 318 -22.23 27.18 -25.08
CA ALA A 318 -21.59 28.43 -24.66
C ALA A 318 -20.52 28.95 -25.64
N ALA A 319 -19.92 28.07 -26.46
CA ALA A 319 -18.93 28.46 -27.46
C ALA A 319 -19.54 29.21 -28.67
N VAL A 320 -20.84 29.07 -28.91
CA VAL A 320 -21.54 29.68 -30.06
C VAL A 320 -21.90 31.16 -29.83
N GLU A 321 -22.00 31.63 -28.58
CA GLU A 321 -22.38 33.02 -28.26
C GLU A 321 -21.21 34.04 -28.27
N MET A 322 -19.94 33.60 -28.34
CA MET A 322 -18.77 34.49 -28.18
C MET A 322 -18.21 35.10 -29.49
N GLY A 323 -18.96 35.04 -30.59
CA GLY A 323 -18.50 35.52 -31.90
C GLY A 323 -18.76 37.00 -32.19
N ALA A 324 -18.14 37.96 -31.48
CA ALA A 324 -17.88 39.32 -32.01
C ALA A 324 -16.99 40.19 -31.09
N GLY A 325 -15.83 40.61 -31.60
CA GLY A 325 -15.39 42.00 -31.46
C GLY A 325 -14.25 42.36 -30.49
N THR A 326 -13.13 42.74 -31.12
CA THR A 326 -12.20 43.84 -30.76
C THR A 326 -10.98 43.59 -29.86
N THR A 327 -9.88 44.12 -30.39
CA THR A 327 -8.48 44.15 -29.94
C THR A 327 -8.22 45.19 -28.84
N ALA A 328 -7.42 44.83 -27.84
CA ALA A 328 -6.21 45.54 -27.38
C ALA A 328 -5.86 45.21 -25.92
N GLY A 329 -4.59 44.89 -25.66
CA GLY A 329 -4.00 44.77 -24.34
C GLY A 329 -2.98 43.63 -24.26
N GLU A 330 -1.80 43.83 -24.85
CA GLU A 330 -0.67 42.90 -24.69
C GLU A 330 -0.23 42.84 -23.22
N THR A 331 -0.62 41.79 -22.52
CA THR A 331 0.12 41.24 -21.40
C THR A 331 1.11 40.25 -21.99
N THR A 332 2.40 40.51 -21.84
CA THR A 332 3.48 39.65 -22.35
C THR A 332 3.44 38.30 -21.64
N THR A 333 2.78 37.30 -22.23
CA THR A 333 2.85 35.90 -21.83
C THR A 333 4.25 35.37 -22.12
N ALA A 334 4.92 34.83 -21.11
CA ALA A 334 6.15 34.06 -21.30
C ALA A 334 5.89 32.87 -22.24
N PRO A 335 6.87 32.45 -23.06
CA PRO A 335 6.66 31.42 -24.09
C PRO A 335 6.45 30.03 -23.46
N ASP A 336 5.32 29.38 -23.78
CA ASP A 336 4.90 28.03 -23.34
C ASP A 336 6.06 27.01 -23.18
N LEU A 337 6.08 26.31 -22.05
CA LEU A 337 6.85 25.08 -21.81
C LEU A 337 6.28 23.95 -22.69
N PRO A 338 7.01 23.41 -23.69
CA PRO A 338 6.47 22.36 -24.53
C PRO A 338 6.37 21.05 -23.74
N ASP A 339 5.15 20.53 -23.61
CA ASP A 339 4.81 19.12 -23.37
C ASP A 339 5.07 18.49 -21.98
N ALA A 340 5.57 19.24 -20.98
CA ALA A 340 5.75 18.70 -19.62
C ALA A 340 4.41 18.21 -19.02
N LYS A 341 4.42 17.04 -18.38
CA LYS A 341 3.21 16.38 -17.85
C LYS A 341 3.30 16.20 -16.33
N GLY A 342 2.79 17.17 -15.58
CA GLY A 342 2.79 17.19 -14.11
C GLY A 342 4.19 17.21 -13.49
N VAL A 343 4.40 18.05 -12.48
CA VAL A 343 5.69 18.10 -11.77
C VAL A 343 5.72 17.04 -10.69
N THR A 344 6.78 16.23 -10.67
CA THR A 344 6.97 15.20 -9.64
C THR A 344 8.06 15.58 -8.64
N TYR A 345 9.03 16.40 -9.06
CA TYR A 345 10.13 16.85 -8.22
C TYR A 345 10.77 18.14 -8.75
N ILE A 346 11.28 18.99 -7.86
CA ILE A 346 12.07 20.18 -8.21
C ILE A 346 13.32 20.21 -7.33
N GLU A 347 14.46 20.53 -7.92
CA GLU A 347 15.75 20.62 -7.23
C GLU A 347 16.52 21.84 -7.74
N VAL A 348 16.99 22.71 -6.83
CA VAL A 348 17.76 23.92 -7.18
C VAL A 348 19.24 23.64 -6.96
N ASP A 349 20.08 24.08 -7.89
CA ASP A 349 21.53 23.89 -7.75
C ASP A 349 22.06 24.61 -6.49
N PRO A 350 22.76 23.89 -5.59
CA PRO A 350 23.27 24.42 -4.32
C PRO A 350 24.32 25.53 -4.46
N SER A 351 24.89 25.70 -5.65
CA SER A 351 25.92 26.68 -5.98
C SER A 351 25.45 27.76 -6.98
N ASN A 352 24.28 27.59 -7.59
CA ASN A 352 23.80 28.48 -8.64
C ASN A 352 22.25 28.57 -8.67
N SER A 353 21.70 29.62 -8.08
CA SER A 353 20.25 29.89 -8.08
C SER A 353 19.60 29.95 -9.48
N ASP A 354 20.37 30.26 -10.53
CA ASP A 354 19.83 30.33 -11.89
C ASP A 354 19.55 28.93 -12.46
N ARG A 355 20.25 27.90 -11.97
CA ARG A 355 20.16 26.54 -12.46
C ARG A 355 19.20 25.69 -11.62
N ILE A 356 18.13 25.23 -12.24
CA ILE A 356 17.07 24.44 -11.59
C ILE A 356 16.77 23.22 -12.43
N PHE A 357 16.61 22.07 -11.79
CA PHE A 357 16.19 20.83 -12.40
C PHE A 357 14.77 20.49 -11.97
N LEU A 358 13.99 19.96 -12.91
CA LEU A 358 12.60 19.59 -12.70
C LEU A 358 12.36 18.19 -13.26
N ALA A 359 11.77 17.33 -12.45
CA ALA A 359 11.27 16.03 -12.86
C ALA A 359 9.78 16.12 -13.19
N SER A 360 9.38 15.47 -14.26
CA SER A 360 8.00 15.40 -14.75
C SER A 360 7.69 14.00 -15.27
N LEU A 361 6.40 13.66 -15.43
CA LEU A 361 5.98 12.34 -15.90
C LEU A 361 6.43 12.02 -17.34
N ASP A 362 6.96 13.00 -18.07
CA ASP A 362 7.46 12.81 -19.42
C ASP A 362 8.98 13.05 -19.57
N GLY A 363 9.70 13.41 -18.51
CA GLY A 363 11.15 13.57 -18.54
C GLY A 363 11.74 14.49 -17.47
N ILE A 364 13.01 14.86 -17.66
CA ILE A 364 13.72 15.85 -16.83
C ILE A 364 13.93 17.12 -17.64
N TYR A 365 13.68 18.25 -17.01
CA TYR A 365 13.84 19.60 -17.53
C TYR A 365 14.88 20.36 -16.73
N LYS A 366 15.48 21.36 -17.37
CA LYS A 366 16.44 22.27 -16.76
C LYS A 366 16.15 23.72 -17.14
N SER A 367 16.21 24.60 -16.16
CA SER A 367 16.27 26.06 -16.32
C SER A 367 17.68 26.55 -16.00
N GLU A 368 18.11 27.60 -16.67
CA GLU A 368 19.36 28.34 -16.42
C GLU A 368 19.06 29.84 -16.16
N ASP A 369 17.81 30.16 -15.84
CA ASP A 369 17.29 31.52 -15.67
C ASP A 369 16.22 31.61 -14.57
N LYS A 370 16.43 30.89 -13.46
CA LYS A 370 15.54 30.88 -12.27
C LYS A 370 14.10 30.42 -12.55
N GLY A 371 13.92 29.54 -13.53
CA GLY A 371 12.63 28.97 -13.90
C GLY A 371 11.83 29.82 -14.89
N ALA A 372 12.43 30.86 -15.49
CA ALA A 372 11.75 31.67 -16.51
C ALA A 372 11.58 30.89 -17.83
N THR A 373 12.59 30.09 -18.20
CA THR A 373 12.55 29.14 -19.32
C THR A 373 13.06 27.77 -18.90
N TRP A 374 12.55 26.74 -19.58
CA TRP A 374 12.86 25.35 -19.28
C TRP A 374 13.14 24.57 -20.56
N ASN A 375 14.19 23.76 -20.53
CA ASN A 375 14.58 22.90 -21.63
C ASN A 375 14.49 21.45 -21.18
N LYS A 376 13.85 20.59 -21.98
CA LYS A 376 13.88 19.15 -21.73
C LYS A 376 15.27 18.62 -22.01
N ILE A 377 15.90 18.03 -20.99
CA ILE A 377 17.29 17.55 -21.05
C ILE A 377 17.40 16.02 -20.98
N TYR A 378 16.33 15.34 -20.57
CA TYR A 378 16.27 13.88 -20.56
C TYR A 378 14.84 13.41 -20.84
N SER A 379 14.70 12.39 -21.69
CA SER A 379 13.40 11.82 -22.09
C SER A 379 13.36 10.30 -21.91
N GLY A 380 14.18 9.71 -21.05
CA GLY A 380 14.23 8.25 -20.86
C GLY A 380 14.78 7.48 -22.07
N ILE A 381 14.80 6.15 -21.96
CA ILE A 381 15.23 5.23 -23.04
C ILE A 381 14.11 5.03 -24.07
N ASN A 382 12.86 4.95 -23.60
CA ASN A 382 11.65 4.80 -24.40
C ASN A 382 10.64 5.84 -23.92
N SER A 383 9.93 6.50 -24.82
CA SER A 383 8.99 7.60 -24.52
C SER A 383 7.84 7.22 -23.57
N SER A 384 7.61 5.92 -23.30
CA SER A 384 6.61 5.41 -22.36
C SER A 384 7.11 5.26 -20.92
N GLN A 385 8.42 5.22 -20.67
CA GLN A 385 9.00 5.01 -19.32
C GLN A 385 9.88 6.20 -18.87
N SER A 386 9.63 7.37 -19.43
CA SER A 386 10.44 8.58 -19.26
C SER A 386 10.17 9.35 -17.97
N ALA A 387 9.15 8.95 -17.19
CA ALA A 387 8.75 9.69 -16.00
C ALA A 387 9.90 9.81 -15.01
N GLY A 388 10.33 11.06 -14.79
CA GLY A 388 11.20 11.41 -13.69
C GLY A 388 10.39 11.40 -12.40
N LEU A 389 10.96 10.83 -11.35
CA LEU A 389 10.31 10.71 -10.03
C LEU A 389 11.06 11.48 -8.95
N CYS A 390 12.38 11.60 -9.08
CA CYS A 390 13.23 12.35 -8.16
C CYS A 390 14.52 12.80 -8.84
N LEU A 391 15.16 13.80 -8.24
CA LEU A 391 16.45 14.33 -8.64
C LEU A 391 17.36 14.46 -7.42
N ALA A 392 18.67 14.34 -7.62
CA ALA A 392 19.67 14.69 -6.63
C ALA A 392 20.86 15.35 -7.31
N ILE A 393 21.27 16.51 -6.81
CA ILE A 393 22.45 17.26 -7.29
C ILE A 393 23.55 17.08 -6.25
N ASP A 394 24.76 16.71 -6.68
CA ASP A 394 25.89 16.59 -5.77
C ASP A 394 26.23 17.97 -5.18
N PRO A 395 26.17 18.15 -3.84
CA PRO A 395 26.38 19.44 -3.21
C PRO A 395 27.81 19.98 -3.36
N SER A 396 28.77 19.10 -3.63
CA SER A 396 30.18 19.47 -3.81
C SER A 396 30.59 19.59 -5.28
N ASN A 397 29.84 18.96 -6.19
CA ASN A 397 30.04 19.05 -7.64
C ASN A 397 28.70 19.11 -8.38
N PRO A 398 28.07 20.28 -8.50
CA PRO A 398 26.70 20.39 -9.03
C PRO A 398 26.53 20.04 -10.52
N ASP A 399 27.62 19.77 -11.25
CA ASP A 399 27.55 19.16 -12.59
C ASP A 399 27.21 17.66 -12.52
N THR A 400 27.38 17.02 -11.35
CA THR A 400 26.95 15.65 -11.10
C THR A 400 25.49 15.63 -10.65
N VAL A 401 24.62 15.05 -11.47
CA VAL A 401 23.18 15.00 -11.25
C VAL A 401 22.69 13.57 -11.45
N PHE A 402 21.87 13.08 -10.52
CA PHE A 402 21.18 11.82 -10.64
C PHE A 402 19.68 12.04 -10.80
N ALA A 403 19.05 11.23 -11.64
CA ALA A 403 17.60 11.21 -11.82
C ALA A 403 17.06 9.80 -11.59
N GLY A 404 16.07 9.69 -10.70
CA GLY A 404 15.31 8.46 -10.51
C GLY A 404 14.11 8.44 -11.47
N THR A 405 13.89 7.30 -12.12
CA THR A 405 12.83 7.14 -13.12
C THR A 405 12.06 5.83 -12.90
N LEU A 406 10.96 5.63 -13.63
CA LEU A 406 10.26 4.33 -13.67
C LEU A 406 11.12 3.18 -14.22
N SER A 407 12.17 3.50 -14.99
CA SER A 407 13.02 2.50 -15.64
C SER A 407 14.36 2.28 -14.94
N GLY A 408 14.66 3.00 -13.87
CA GLY A 408 15.96 2.95 -13.18
C GLY A 408 16.53 4.34 -12.92
N ILE A 409 17.82 4.36 -12.61
CA ILE A 409 18.57 5.60 -12.38
C ILE A 409 19.28 6.05 -13.67
N ALA A 410 19.28 7.36 -13.89
CA ALA A 410 20.12 8.03 -14.88
C ALA A 410 21.11 8.96 -14.16
N HIS A 411 22.30 9.11 -14.72
CA HIS A 411 23.37 9.92 -14.15
C HIS A 411 23.95 10.85 -15.22
N SER A 412 24.26 12.08 -14.81
CA SER A 412 24.93 13.08 -15.63
C SER A 412 26.12 13.61 -14.86
N ALA A 413 27.27 13.74 -15.54
CA ALA A 413 28.49 14.31 -14.97
C ALA A 413 28.81 15.72 -15.52
N ASP A 414 27.91 16.29 -16.34
CA ASP A 414 28.12 17.53 -17.07
C ASP A 414 26.94 18.52 -16.96
N GLY A 415 26.22 18.49 -15.85
CA GLY A 415 25.14 19.43 -15.55
C GLY A 415 23.87 19.17 -16.36
N GLY A 416 23.60 17.90 -16.66
CA GLY A 416 22.42 17.43 -17.38
C GLY A 416 22.52 17.55 -18.90
N ASN A 417 23.69 17.81 -19.47
CA ASN A 417 23.86 17.92 -20.92
C ASN A 417 23.91 16.54 -21.59
N THR A 418 24.55 15.57 -20.94
CA THR A 418 24.55 14.17 -21.32
C THR A 418 24.19 13.29 -20.13
N TRP A 419 23.55 12.16 -20.43
CA TRP A 419 23.07 11.21 -19.43
C TRP A 419 23.53 9.81 -19.78
N ASP A 420 24.11 9.13 -18.81
CA ASP A 420 24.40 7.71 -18.86
C ASP A 420 23.52 6.92 -17.89
N ARG A 421 23.63 5.60 -17.99
CA ARG A 421 22.95 4.67 -17.09
C ARG A 421 24.00 3.78 -16.45
N PRO A 422 24.22 3.91 -15.14
CA PRO A 422 25.18 3.06 -14.47
C PRO A 422 24.69 1.62 -14.48
N GLY A 423 25.61 0.67 -14.64
CA GLY A 423 25.29 -0.75 -14.74
C GLY A 423 24.81 -1.36 -13.41
N GLY A 424 24.28 -2.57 -13.46
CA GLY A 424 23.98 -3.37 -12.27
C GLY A 424 22.50 -3.42 -11.87
N ARG A 425 22.24 -3.94 -10.66
CA ARG A 425 20.91 -4.39 -10.19
C ARG A 425 19.89 -3.27 -9.94
N VAL A 426 20.36 -2.01 -9.93
CA VAL A 426 19.52 -0.80 -9.80
C VAL A 426 18.79 -0.46 -11.11
N ASN A 427 19.25 -1.01 -12.25
CA ASN A 427 18.53 -0.89 -13.51
C ASN A 427 17.23 -1.70 -13.48
N ASP A 428 16.24 -1.22 -14.25
CA ASP A 428 14.90 -1.80 -14.35
C ASP A 428 14.17 -1.83 -13.00
N LYS A 429 14.41 -0.81 -12.18
CA LYS A 429 13.76 -0.58 -10.89
C LYS A 429 13.14 0.80 -10.91
N VAL A 430 11.97 0.93 -10.32
CA VAL A 430 11.36 2.25 -10.11
C VAL A 430 12.14 2.94 -9.01
N ILE A 431 12.90 3.98 -9.34
CA ILE A 431 13.71 4.73 -8.39
C ILE A 431 12.92 5.96 -7.93
N THR A 432 12.48 5.92 -6.69
CA THR A 432 11.58 6.90 -6.07
C THR A 432 12.34 7.99 -5.33
N ARG A 433 13.53 7.70 -4.81
CA ARG A 433 14.37 8.66 -4.08
C ARG A 433 15.85 8.42 -4.31
N ILE A 434 16.63 9.49 -4.28
CA ILE A 434 18.09 9.47 -4.35
C ILE A 434 18.63 10.42 -3.29
N ALA A 435 19.65 9.99 -2.55
CA ALA A 435 20.37 10.83 -1.59
C ALA A 435 21.87 10.70 -1.83
N ILE A 436 22.56 11.85 -1.94
CA ILE A 436 24.02 11.92 -2.07
C ILE A 436 24.59 12.29 -0.71
N HIS A 437 25.67 11.62 -0.31
CA HIS A 437 26.31 11.91 0.96
C HIS A 437 26.86 13.35 0.97
N PRO A 438 26.59 14.15 2.01
CA PRO A 438 26.79 15.61 1.98
C PRO A 438 28.26 16.05 1.87
N PHE A 439 29.21 15.17 2.17
CA PHE A 439 30.65 15.46 2.14
C PHE A 439 31.47 14.46 1.32
N ASP A 440 30.82 13.50 0.65
CA ASP A 440 31.51 12.46 -0.12
C ASP A 440 30.65 12.03 -1.31
N SER A 441 30.91 12.65 -2.46
CA SER A 441 30.25 12.36 -3.74
C SER A 441 30.28 10.89 -4.15
N GLN A 442 31.20 10.09 -3.60
CA GLN A 442 31.29 8.68 -3.97
C GLN A 442 30.14 7.86 -3.37
N ILE A 443 29.52 8.32 -2.29
CA ILE A 443 28.47 7.59 -1.58
C ILE A 443 27.11 8.14 -2.02
N VAL A 444 26.33 7.29 -2.69
CA VAL A 444 24.98 7.62 -3.16
C VAL A 444 24.03 6.50 -2.77
N LEU A 445 22.84 6.85 -2.30
CA LEU A 445 21.75 5.92 -1.99
C LEU A 445 20.61 6.11 -2.98
N ALA A 446 20.04 5.00 -3.45
CA ALA A 446 18.86 4.98 -4.31
C ALA A 446 17.78 4.10 -3.69
N GLY A 447 16.66 4.72 -3.33
CA GLY A 447 15.45 4.05 -2.89
C GLY A 447 14.65 3.55 -4.08
N ALA A 448 14.27 2.27 -4.04
CA ALA A 448 13.46 1.66 -5.06
C ALA A 448 12.06 1.33 -4.53
N ALA A 449 11.06 1.37 -5.41
CA ALA A 449 9.74 0.80 -5.10
C ALA A 449 9.85 -0.74 -5.06
N GLY A 450 9.39 -1.34 -3.98
CA GLY A 450 9.27 -2.79 -3.81
C GLY A 450 10.59 -3.57 -3.70
N LYS A 451 11.77 -2.93 -3.79
CA LYS A 451 13.09 -3.62 -3.72
C LYS A 451 14.07 -3.08 -2.68
N GLY A 452 13.73 -2.04 -1.91
CA GLY A 452 14.57 -1.51 -0.83
C GLY A 452 15.60 -0.47 -1.30
N ILE A 453 16.76 -0.39 -0.64
CA ILE A 453 17.77 0.67 -0.86
C ILE A 453 19.04 0.09 -1.46
N PHE A 454 19.49 0.70 -2.55
CA PHE A 454 20.79 0.44 -3.17
C PHE A 454 21.79 1.51 -2.78
N LYS A 455 23.05 1.12 -2.55
CA LYS A 455 24.16 2.00 -2.23
C LYS A 455 25.25 1.88 -3.30
N SER A 456 25.75 3.02 -3.74
CA SER A 456 27.01 3.16 -4.48
C SER A 456 28.09 3.69 -3.54
N SER A 457 29.34 3.32 -3.82
CA SER A 457 30.54 3.83 -3.13
C SER A 457 31.63 4.26 -4.11
N ASP A 458 31.24 4.48 -5.37
CA ASP A 458 32.10 4.86 -6.50
C ASP A 458 31.40 5.89 -7.41
N GLY A 459 30.64 6.80 -6.79
CA GLY A 459 30.02 7.94 -7.46
C GLY A 459 28.90 7.54 -8.41
N GLY A 460 28.17 6.48 -8.08
CA GLY A 460 27.07 5.97 -8.88
C GLY A 460 27.48 5.02 -9.99
N THR A 461 28.75 4.63 -10.13
CA THR A 461 29.20 3.70 -11.19
C THR A 461 28.68 2.28 -10.98
N THR A 462 28.76 1.79 -9.74
CA THR A 462 28.25 0.47 -9.33
C THR A 462 27.34 0.58 -8.10
N TRP A 463 26.40 -0.36 -8.00
CA TRP A 463 25.33 -0.34 -7.00
C TRP A 463 25.16 -1.70 -6.33
N THR A 464 25.05 -1.68 -5.01
CA THR A 464 24.86 -2.86 -4.17
C THR A 464 23.60 -2.71 -3.32
N LEU A 465 22.83 -3.78 -3.14
CA LEU A 465 21.65 -3.74 -2.29
C LEU A 465 22.10 -3.70 -0.82
N CYS A 466 21.70 -2.67 -0.08
CA CYS A 466 22.11 -2.45 1.31
C CYS A 466 20.94 -2.51 2.31
N PHE A 467 19.70 -2.43 1.81
CA PHE A 467 18.49 -2.62 2.60
C PHE A 467 17.44 -3.41 1.83
N SER A 468 16.88 -4.45 2.44
CA SER A 468 15.68 -5.14 1.97
C SER A 468 15.01 -5.91 3.12
N LYS A 469 13.69 -6.03 3.07
CA LYS A 469 12.84 -6.77 4.01
C LYS A 469 12.00 -7.81 3.28
N SER A 470 11.39 -8.73 4.03
CA SER A 470 10.47 -9.72 3.47
C SER A 470 9.10 -9.13 3.12
N SER A 471 8.66 -8.09 3.83
CA SER A 471 7.42 -7.37 3.53
C SER A 471 7.59 -6.50 2.27
N GLN A 472 6.63 -6.57 1.35
CA GLN A 472 6.65 -5.79 0.11
C GLN A 472 6.58 -4.28 0.39
N ASP A 473 5.75 -3.85 1.34
CA ASP A 473 5.55 -2.43 1.69
C ASP A 473 6.80 -1.78 2.29
N ALA A 474 7.51 -2.48 3.19
CA ALA A 474 8.77 -1.96 3.75
C ALA A 474 9.89 -1.86 2.71
N ASN A 475 9.75 -2.53 1.56
CA ASN A 475 10.67 -2.38 0.43
C ASN A 475 10.28 -1.23 -0.51
N VAL A 476 9.13 -0.59 -0.34
CA VAL A 476 8.75 0.64 -1.04
C VAL A 476 9.35 1.81 -0.28
N VAL A 477 10.50 2.30 -0.76
CA VAL A 477 11.19 3.42 -0.12
C VAL A 477 10.66 4.73 -0.71
N LEU A 478 10.16 5.63 0.13
CA LEU A 478 9.55 6.89 -0.28
C LEU A 478 10.35 8.11 0.21
N ALA A 479 11.28 7.93 1.15
CA ALA A 479 12.17 9.00 1.62
C ALA A 479 13.52 8.41 2.01
N ILE A 480 14.64 9.10 1.74
CA ILE A 480 15.97 8.74 2.23
C ILE A 480 16.74 10.03 2.49
N ASN A 481 17.30 10.21 3.67
CA ASN A 481 18.21 11.32 3.95
C ASN A 481 19.34 10.93 4.92
N PHE A 482 20.52 11.47 4.63
CA PHE A 482 21.65 11.47 5.57
C PHE A 482 21.42 12.51 6.66
N ALA A 483 21.85 12.23 7.89
CA ALA A 483 21.92 13.25 8.93
C ALA A 483 23.11 14.20 8.64
N PRO A 484 22.90 15.50 8.36
CA PRO A 484 24.00 16.36 7.90
C PRO A 484 25.12 16.54 8.92
N SER A 485 24.78 16.55 10.22
CA SER A 485 25.75 16.65 11.32
C SER A 485 26.56 15.37 11.54
N GLN A 486 26.01 14.22 11.15
CA GLN A 486 26.58 12.89 11.37
C GLN A 486 26.17 11.92 10.24
N PRO A 487 26.78 12.03 9.04
CA PRO A 487 26.31 11.32 7.84
C PRO A 487 26.44 9.78 7.86
N GLN A 488 27.03 9.19 8.91
CA GLN A 488 26.89 7.75 9.14
C GLN A 488 25.47 7.36 9.57
N ILE A 489 24.68 8.32 10.05
CA ILE A 489 23.28 8.14 10.38
C ILE A 489 22.43 8.45 9.14
N ILE A 490 21.58 7.49 8.75
CA ILE A 490 20.67 7.61 7.61
C ILE A 490 19.27 7.24 8.08
N TYR A 491 18.28 7.99 7.62
CA TYR A 491 16.88 7.67 7.80
C TYR A 491 16.23 7.36 6.47
N ALA A 492 15.36 6.34 6.46
CA ALA A 492 14.56 5.98 5.31
C ALA A 492 13.08 5.89 5.71
N GLY A 493 12.23 6.57 4.95
CA GLY A 493 10.77 6.48 5.03
C GLY A 493 10.28 5.44 4.05
N THR A 494 9.39 4.57 4.50
CA THR A 494 8.79 3.50 3.69
C THR A 494 7.27 3.47 3.91
N LYS A 495 6.54 2.67 3.13
CA LYS A 495 5.12 2.42 3.40
C LYS A 495 4.86 1.71 4.74
N SER A 496 5.87 1.05 5.32
CA SER A 496 5.77 0.39 6.64
C SER A 496 6.46 1.17 7.76
N GLY A 497 6.64 2.48 7.60
CA GLY A 497 7.26 3.34 8.60
C GLY A 497 8.73 3.66 8.34
N VAL A 498 9.41 4.18 9.38
CA VAL A 498 10.78 4.68 9.30
C VAL A 498 11.80 3.59 9.63
N TYR A 499 12.92 3.59 8.93
CA TYR A 499 14.11 2.81 9.23
C TYR A 499 15.30 3.74 9.47
N LYS A 500 16.18 3.34 10.38
CA LYS A 500 17.42 4.06 10.72
C LYS A 500 18.61 3.16 10.46
N SER A 501 19.67 3.72 9.90
CA SER A 501 21.01 3.14 9.89
C SER A 501 21.93 4.04 10.71
N MET A 502 22.87 3.46 11.45
CA MET A 502 23.88 4.18 12.24
C MET A 502 25.31 3.97 11.71
N ASP A 503 25.46 3.16 10.67
CA ASP A 503 26.74 2.68 10.14
C ASP A 503 26.87 2.95 8.63
N GLY A 504 26.24 4.01 8.14
CA GLY A 504 26.33 4.43 6.74
C GLY A 504 25.61 3.49 5.77
N GLY A 505 24.58 2.79 6.25
CA GLY A 505 23.72 1.93 5.45
C GLY A 505 24.18 0.47 5.37
N GLU A 506 25.13 0.05 6.23
CA GLU A 506 25.55 -1.35 6.32
C GLU A 506 24.51 -2.21 7.04
N SER A 507 23.84 -1.66 8.06
CA SER A 507 22.72 -2.27 8.76
C SER A 507 21.60 -1.26 9.02
N TRP A 508 20.37 -1.79 9.15
CA TRP A 508 19.16 -1.00 9.28
C TRP A 508 18.24 -1.59 10.35
N GLU A 509 17.81 -0.74 11.28
CA GLU A 509 16.84 -1.04 12.31
C GLU A 509 15.49 -0.39 12.01
N SER A 510 14.40 -1.08 12.35
CA SER A 510 13.07 -0.48 12.27
C SER A 510 12.94 0.56 13.37
N GLY A 511 12.46 1.75 12.98
CA GLY A 511 12.18 2.89 13.84
C GLY A 511 11.00 2.70 14.79
N GLY A 512 10.50 1.48 15.01
CA GLY A 512 9.37 1.19 15.91
C GLY A 512 9.55 1.67 17.37
N GLY A 513 10.77 2.10 17.74
CA GLY A 513 11.07 2.78 19.01
C GLY A 513 10.92 4.32 19.01
N MET A 514 10.61 4.96 17.87
CA MET A 514 10.46 6.42 17.75
C MET A 514 9.05 6.93 18.05
N GLY A 515 8.16 6.08 18.59
CA GLY A 515 6.80 6.47 18.99
C GLY A 515 5.81 6.63 17.84
N LEU A 516 6.23 6.34 16.61
CA LEU A 516 5.38 6.22 15.44
C LEU A 516 5.02 4.73 15.30
N GLY A 517 3.73 4.41 15.38
CA GLY A 517 3.26 3.02 15.25
C GLY A 517 3.78 2.36 13.97
N ALA A 518 3.90 1.04 13.97
CA ALA A 518 4.52 0.24 12.91
C ALA A 518 3.75 0.21 11.56
N THR A 519 2.92 1.21 11.26
CA THR A 519 1.93 1.18 10.17
C THR A 519 1.69 2.52 9.47
N ALA A 520 2.42 3.59 9.79
CA ALA A 520 2.26 4.86 9.08
C ALA A 520 3.16 4.88 7.84
N GLU A 521 2.58 5.18 6.68
CA GLU A 521 3.37 5.48 5.47
C GLU A 521 4.18 6.76 5.71
N VAL A 522 5.41 6.80 5.19
CA VAL A 522 6.29 7.95 5.33
C VAL A 522 6.69 8.41 3.94
N HIS A 523 5.98 9.39 3.41
CA HIS A 523 6.16 9.92 2.06
C HIS A 523 7.39 10.80 1.93
N ASP A 524 7.77 11.48 3.01
CA ASP A 524 8.96 12.30 3.06
C ASP A 524 9.53 12.42 4.48
N LEU A 525 10.82 12.72 4.57
CA LEU A 525 11.49 13.01 5.83
C LEU A 525 12.65 13.98 5.66
N VAL A 526 12.85 14.84 6.64
CA VAL A 526 14.05 15.68 6.75
C VAL A 526 14.71 15.50 8.11
N VAL A 527 16.04 15.48 8.13
CA VAL A 527 16.84 15.34 9.36
C VAL A 527 17.35 16.71 9.78
N SER A 528 17.28 17.01 11.07
CA SER A 528 17.81 18.27 11.60
C SER A 528 19.30 18.43 11.27
N PRO A 529 19.73 19.61 10.80
CA PRO A 529 21.11 19.83 10.38
C PRO A 529 22.09 19.84 11.56
N THR A 530 21.61 20.06 12.79
CA THR A 530 22.44 20.18 14.00
C THR A 530 22.27 19.02 14.96
N ASP A 531 21.18 18.25 14.85
CA ASP A 531 20.86 17.14 15.75
C ASP A 531 20.40 15.93 14.92
N PRO A 532 21.22 14.88 14.80
CA PRO A 532 20.90 13.74 13.96
C PRO A 532 19.75 12.89 14.51
N ASP A 533 19.32 13.10 15.76
CA ASP A 533 18.21 12.35 16.37
C ASP A 533 16.86 13.06 16.23
N VAL A 534 16.83 14.25 15.63
CA VAL A 534 15.59 15.00 15.33
C VAL A 534 15.27 14.88 13.85
N ILE A 535 14.13 14.26 13.53
CA ILE A 535 13.59 14.15 12.17
C ILE A 535 12.17 14.71 12.11
N TYR A 536 11.80 15.26 10.95
CA TYR A 536 10.45 15.69 10.63
C TYR A 536 9.93 14.83 9.49
N LEU A 537 8.66 14.40 9.57
CA LEU A 537 8.06 13.46 8.62
C LEU A 537 6.82 14.06 7.97
N ALA A 538 6.61 13.69 6.71
CA ALA A 538 5.32 13.77 6.04
C ALA A 538 4.76 12.34 5.93
N THR A 539 3.56 12.12 6.49
CA THR A 539 2.90 10.81 6.61
C THR A 539 1.51 10.84 6.00
#